data_AF-A0A3D5DAM2-F1
#
_entry.id   AF-A0A3D5DAM2-F1
#
_cell.length_a   1.000
_cell.length_b   1.000
_cell.length_c   1.000
_cell.angle_alpha   90.00
_cell.angle_beta   90.00
_cell.angle_gamma   90.00
#
_symmetry.space_group_name_H-M   'P 1'
#
loop_
_entity.id
_entity.type
_entity.pdbx_description
1 polymer ?
#
loop_
_entity_poly.entity_id
_entity_poly.type
_entity_poly.pdbx_seq_one_letter_code
_entity_poly.pdbx_strand_id
1 'polypeptide(L)'
;RMITKLVEHGRMGQKTGAGIYKYDGRKAMPDAEVAALAKIEAKALGVKQIEVTDEEIIERLFYPMINEGALILEEGIALRPSDIDVIYASGYGMARYRGGPMWYADTVGLKSVRDAMYKYRERYGDLYWSPASLLEDLVSAGKTFDEWSKSR
;
A
#
# COMPACT_ATOMS: atom_id res chain seq x y z
N ARG A 1 -5.60 -8.66 -13.36
CA ARG A 1 -5.33 -9.08 -14.76
C ARG A 1 -3.91 -9.60 -14.95
N MET A 2 -2.85 -8.88 -14.56
CA MET A 2 -1.46 -9.37 -14.68
C MET A 2 -1.22 -10.71 -13.97
N ILE A 3 -1.65 -10.85 -12.71
CA ILE A 3 -1.50 -12.11 -11.97
C ILE A 3 -2.24 -13.27 -12.67
N THR A 4 -3.45 -13.03 -13.16
CA THR A 4 -4.21 -14.01 -13.96
C THR A 4 -3.42 -14.48 -15.18
N LYS A 5 -2.83 -13.54 -15.94
CA LYS A 5 -2.00 -13.87 -17.11
C LYS A 5 -0.79 -14.71 -16.74
N LEU A 6 -0.12 -14.39 -15.64
CA LEU A 6 1.01 -15.20 -15.15
C LEU A 6 0.56 -16.63 -14.82
N VAL A 7 -0.57 -16.79 -14.13
CA VAL A 7 -1.13 -18.11 -13.80
C VAL A 7 -1.49 -18.90 -15.06
N GLU A 8 -2.13 -18.27 -16.06
CA GLU A 8 -2.45 -18.89 -17.36
C GLU A 8 -1.20 -19.41 -18.09
N HIS A 9 -0.04 -18.78 -17.89
CA HIS A 9 1.24 -19.21 -18.46
C HIS A 9 2.02 -20.17 -17.55
N GLY A 10 1.38 -20.75 -16.52
CA GLY A 10 2.00 -21.68 -15.58
C GLY A 10 2.97 -21.03 -14.59
N ARG A 11 3.00 -19.70 -14.49
CA ARG A 11 3.93 -18.93 -13.66
C ARG A 11 3.32 -18.65 -12.28
N MET A 12 3.33 -19.66 -11.41
CA MET A 12 2.67 -19.63 -10.09
C MET A 12 3.59 -19.26 -8.93
N GLY A 13 4.74 -18.65 -9.21
CA GLY A 13 5.71 -18.19 -8.22
C GLY A 13 6.86 -19.17 -8.02
N GLN A 14 7.46 -19.12 -6.83
CA GLN A 14 8.66 -19.89 -6.51
C GLN A 14 8.48 -21.40 -6.70
N LYS A 15 7.29 -21.94 -6.38
CA LYS A 15 6.98 -23.37 -6.49
C LYS A 15 7.07 -23.92 -7.93
N THR A 16 6.93 -23.06 -8.93
CA THR A 16 7.06 -23.40 -10.36
C THR A 16 8.35 -22.85 -10.96
N GLY A 17 9.27 -22.32 -10.15
CA GLY A 17 10.49 -21.64 -10.62
C GLY A 17 10.26 -20.28 -11.29
N ALA A 18 9.00 -19.85 -11.42
CA ALA A 18 8.63 -18.65 -12.18
C ALA A 18 7.28 -18.07 -11.72
N GLY A 19 7.23 -16.76 -11.54
CA GLY A 19 6.06 -15.94 -11.23
C GLY A 19 6.27 -14.52 -11.77
N ILE A 20 6.09 -13.51 -10.90
CA ILE A 20 6.54 -12.12 -11.17
C ILE A 20 8.05 -12.07 -11.41
N TYR A 21 8.80 -12.88 -10.66
CA TYR A 21 10.24 -13.10 -10.84
C TYR A 21 10.51 -14.47 -11.46
N LYS A 22 11.72 -14.66 -11.98
CA LYS A 22 12.31 -15.99 -12.15
C LYS A 22 13.01 -16.40 -10.86
N TYR A 23 13.01 -17.68 -10.53
CA TYR A 23 13.57 -18.19 -9.29
C TYR A 23 14.67 -19.21 -9.56
N ASP A 24 15.83 -19.01 -8.93
CA ASP A 24 16.86 -20.03 -8.76
C ASP A 24 16.83 -20.50 -7.31
N GLY A 25 16.17 -21.64 -7.07
CA GLY A 25 15.80 -22.10 -5.73
C GLY A 25 14.93 -21.08 -4.98
N ARG A 26 15.52 -20.35 -4.03
CA ARG A 26 14.84 -19.27 -3.28
C ARG A 26 15.22 -17.85 -3.74
N LYS A 27 16.17 -17.73 -4.65
CA LYS A 27 16.65 -16.43 -5.13
C LYS A 27 15.71 -15.90 -6.22
N ALA A 28 15.04 -14.79 -5.95
CA ALA A 28 14.26 -14.07 -6.95
C ALA A 28 15.18 -13.27 -7.87
N MET A 29 14.93 -13.32 -9.18
CA MET A 29 15.64 -12.56 -10.20
C MET A 29 14.63 -11.84 -11.11
N PRO A 30 14.90 -10.60 -11.51
CA PRO A 30 14.08 -9.89 -12.49
C PRO A 30 13.89 -10.73 -13.76
N ASP A 31 12.68 -10.71 -14.32
CA ASP A 31 12.36 -11.42 -15.56
C ASP A 31 11.90 -10.45 -16.64
N ALA A 32 12.70 -10.34 -17.71
CA ALA A 32 12.39 -9.50 -18.87
C ALA A 32 11.08 -9.91 -19.57
N GLU A 33 10.68 -11.19 -19.51
CA GLU A 33 9.41 -11.65 -20.08
C GLU A 33 8.21 -11.04 -19.36
N VAL A 34 8.28 -10.92 -18.03
CA VAL A 34 7.21 -10.32 -17.22
C VAL A 34 7.13 -8.82 -17.48
N ALA A 35 8.28 -8.15 -17.60
CA ALA A 35 8.32 -6.73 -17.97
C ALA A 35 7.74 -6.48 -19.37
N ALA A 36 8.03 -7.34 -20.34
CA ALA A 36 7.46 -7.26 -21.69
C ALA A 36 5.94 -7.50 -21.68
N LEU A 37 5.49 -8.53 -20.94
CA LEU A 37 4.07 -8.83 -20.78
C LEU A 37 3.30 -7.65 -20.14
N ALA A 38 3.88 -7.02 -19.12
CA ALA A 38 3.29 -5.84 -18.49
C ALA A 38 3.08 -4.69 -19.49
N LYS A 39 4.05 -4.44 -20.38
CA LYS A 39 3.94 -3.43 -21.45
C LYS A 39 2.85 -3.79 -22.47
N ILE A 40 2.73 -5.06 -22.84
CA ILE A 40 1.71 -5.55 -23.76
C ILE A 40 0.31 -5.35 -23.15
N GLU A 41 0.10 -5.79 -21.91
CA GLU A 41 -1.19 -5.65 -21.23
C GLU A 41 -1.54 -4.18 -20.98
N ALA A 42 -0.56 -3.34 -20.60
CA ALA A 42 -0.78 -1.91 -20.45
C ALA A 42 -1.24 -1.26 -21.77
N LYS A 43 -0.60 -1.61 -22.90
CA LYS A 43 -1.02 -1.14 -24.23
C LYS A 43 -2.44 -1.62 -24.57
N ALA A 44 -2.76 -2.89 -24.31
CA ALA A 44 -4.07 -3.46 -24.58
C ALA A 44 -5.20 -2.80 -23.75
N LEU A 45 -4.88 -2.33 -22.55
CA LEU A 45 -5.80 -1.60 -21.67
C LEU A 45 -5.82 -0.08 -21.89
N GLY A 46 -5.00 0.45 -22.80
CA GLY A 46 -4.85 1.90 -22.98
C GLY A 46 -4.19 2.61 -21.78
N VAL A 47 -3.49 1.87 -20.91
CA VAL A 47 -2.80 2.44 -19.75
C VAL A 47 -1.51 3.11 -20.21
N LYS A 48 -1.47 4.44 -20.10
CA LYS A 48 -0.28 5.24 -20.39
C LYS A 48 0.86 4.84 -19.46
N GLN A 49 2.04 4.60 -20.04
CA GLN A 49 3.27 4.40 -19.27
C GLN A 49 3.73 5.73 -18.70
N ILE A 50 4.06 5.72 -17.41
CA ILE A 50 4.59 6.87 -16.69
C ILE A 50 5.90 6.47 -16.01
N GLU A 51 6.75 7.45 -15.76
CA GLU A 51 7.80 7.30 -14.78
C GLU A 51 7.18 7.36 -13.39
N VAL A 52 7.52 6.41 -12.54
CA VAL A 52 7.04 6.34 -11.16
C VAL A 52 8.24 6.57 -10.27
N THR A 53 8.25 7.67 -9.52
CA THR A 53 9.35 7.98 -8.60
C THR A 53 9.28 7.10 -7.36
N ASP A 54 10.40 7.00 -6.63
CA ASP A 54 10.46 6.24 -5.37
C ASP A 54 9.44 6.75 -4.34
N GLU A 55 9.24 8.07 -4.29
CA GLU A 55 8.22 8.69 -3.45
C GLU A 55 6.82 8.24 -3.87
N GLU A 56 6.49 8.30 -5.17
CA GLU A 56 5.17 7.86 -5.65
C GLU A 56 4.95 6.35 -5.37
N ILE A 57 5.99 5.51 -5.45
CA ILE A 57 5.91 4.09 -5.06
C ILE A 57 5.56 3.97 -3.57
N ILE A 58 6.28 4.68 -2.70
CA ILE A 58 6.03 4.62 -1.25
C ILE A 58 4.62 5.10 -0.93
N GLU A 59 4.23 6.26 -1.42
CA GLU A 59 2.90 6.81 -1.14
C GLU A 59 1.80 5.88 -1.63
N ARG A 60 1.93 5.32 -2.83
CA ARG A 60 0.88 4.46 -3.40
C ARG A 60 0.77 3.09 -2.74
N LEU A 61 1.81 2.62 -2.06
CA LEU A 61 1.80 1.37 -1.33
C LEU A 61 1.42 1.56 0.15
N PHE A 62 1.88 2.63 0.79
CA PHE A 62 1.68 2.84 2.23
C PHE A 62 0.44 3.67 2.55
N TYR A 63 0.08 4.68 1.76
CA TYR A 63 -1.00 5.59 2.17
C TYR A 63 -2.39 4.95 2.11
N PRO A 64 -2.73 4.11 1.12
CA PRO A 64 -3.95 3.30 1.19
C PRO A 64 -3.96 2.34 2.37
N MET A 65 -2.80 1.79 2.74
CA MET A 65 -2.64 0.90 3.90
C MET A 65 -2.87 1.64 5.22
N ILE A 66 -2.36 2.86 5.36
CA ILE A 66 -2.63 3.75 6.50
C ILE A 66 -4.12 4.09 6.57
N ASN A 67 -4.71 4.43 5.42
CA ASN A 67 -6.12 4.76 5.33
C ASN A 67 -7.02 3.58 5.73
N GLU A 68 -6.67 2.37 5.29
CA GLU A 68 -7.34 1.15 5.74
C GLU A 68 -7.21 0.95 7.25
N GLY A 69 -6.04 1.26 7.81
CA GLY A 69 -5.84 1.27 9.26
C GLY A 69 -6.77 2.26 9.98
N ALA A 70 -6.99 3.45 9.40
CA ALA A 70 -7.95 4.42 9.93
C ALA A 70 -9.40 3.90 9.86
N LEU A 71 -9.80 3.23 8.76
CA LEU A 71 -11.12 2.59 8.64
C LEU A 71 -11.32 1.49 9.69
N ILE A 72 -10.32 0.63 9.88
CA ILE A 72 -10.34 -0.44 10.91
C ILE A 72 -10.54 0.13 12.31
N LEU A 73 -9.94 1.29 12.62
CA LEU A 73 -10.11 1.99 13.90
C LEU A 73 -11.48 2.67 14.02
N GLU A 74 -12.00 3.25 12.93
CA GLU A 74 -13.32 3.87 12.84
C GLU A 74 -14.43 2.84 13.07
N GLU A 75 -14.30 1.66 12.44
CA GLU A 75 -15.21 0.51 12.58
C GLU A 75 -15.08 -0.21 13.94
N GLY A 76 -14.05 0.11 14.72
CA GLY A 76 -13.81 -0.51 16.03
C GLY A 76 -13.31 -1.94 15.96
N ILE A 77 -12.80 -2.39 14.81
CA ILE A 77 -12.19 -3.71 14.63
C ILE A 77 -10.87 -3.81 15.40
N ALA A 78 -10.07 -2.75 15.37
CA ALA A 78 -8.92 -2.57 16.27
C ALA A 78 -9.22 -1.51 17.33
N LEU A 79 -8.71 -1.73 18.54
CA LEU A 79 -8.94 -0.80 19.65
C LEU A 79 -7.99 0.40 19.59
N ARG A 80 -6.75 0.18 19.17
CA ARG A 80 -5.67 1.18 19.19
C ARG A 80 -4.85 1.12 17.90
N PRO A 81 -4.25 2.25 17.47
CA PRO A 81 -3.34 2.25 16.31
C PRO A 81 -2.14 1.32 16.51
N SER A 82 -1.67 1.19 17.76
CA SER A 82 -0.59 0.27 18.13
C SER A 82 -0.91 -1.20 17.85
N ASP A 83 -2.19 -1.60 17.91
CA ASP A 83 -2.59 -2.99 17.65
C ASP A 83 -2.36 -3.34 16.17
N ILE A 84 -2.63 -2.39 15.27
CA ILE A 84 -2.34 -2.50 13.84
C ILE A 84 -0.83 -2.52 13.60
N ASP A 85 -0.08 -1.64 14.26
CA ASP A 85 1.37 -1.55 14.11
C ASP A 85 2.09 -2.83 14.53
N VAL A 86 1.68 -3.44 15.63
CA VAL A 86 2.23 -4.71 16.12
C VAL A 86 2.02 -5.84 15.09
N ILE A 87 0.84 -5.90 14.48
CA ILE A 87 0.52 -6.89 13.44
C ILE A 87 1.42 -6.70 12.22
N TYR A 88 1.66 -5.46 11.78
CA TYR A 88 2.52 -5.20 10.64
C TYR A 88 4.00 -5.50 10.92
N ALA A 89 4.48 -5.12 12.10
CA ALA A 89 5.86 -5.38 12.52
C ALA A 89 6.14 -6.87 12.77
N SER A 90 5.16 -7.63 13.25
CA SER A 90 5.33 -9.03 13.67
C SER A 90 4.85 -10.04 12.64
N GLY A 91 3.81 -9.72 11.87
CA GLY A 91 3.16 -10.61 10.91
C GLY A 91 3.53 -10.35 9.45
N TYR A 92 3.66 -9.09 9.06
CA TYR A 92 3.90 -8.69 7.65
C TYR A 92 5.33 -8.26 7.36
N GLY A 93 6.22 -8.33 8.35
CA GLY A 93 7.65 -8.07 8.18
C GLY A 93 8.02 -6.61 7.98
N MET A 94 7.17 -5.67 8.43
CA MET A 94 7.51 -4.24 8.42
C MET A 94 8.73 -4.00 9.31
N ALA A 95 9.63 -3.12 8.86
CA ALA A 95 10.86 -2.79 9.56
C ALA A 95 10.56 -2.18 10.94
N ARG A 96 10.81 -2.92 12.02
CA ARG A 96 10.48 -2.53 13.40
C ARG A 96 10.99 -1.14 13.80
N TYR A 97 12.15 -0.74 13.31
CA TYR A 97 12.74 0.57 13.61
C TYR A 97 11.99 1.74 12.94
N ARG A 98 11.04 1.46 12.03
CA ARG A 98 10.10 2.43 11.47
C ARG A 98 8.71 2.36 12.15
N GLY A 99 8.56 1.58 13.21
CA GLY A 99 7.28 1.35 13.89
C GLY A 99 6.37 0.44 13.06
N GLY A 100 5.11 0.85 12.91
CA GLY A 100 4.14 0.28 11.98
C GLY A 100 3.50 1.37 11.09
N PRO A 101 2.51 1.04 10.25
CA PRO A 101 1.90 2.00 9.33
C PRO A 101 1.27 3.20 10.06
N MET A 102 0.63 2.99 11.22
CA MET A 102 -0.04 4.07 11.95
C MET A 102 0.99 5.02 12.57
N TRP A 103 2.03 4.48 13.22
CA TRP A 103 3.17 5.28 13.68
C TRP A 103 3.85 6.02 12.51
N TYR A 104 4.08 5.35 11.38
CA TYR A 104 4.69 5.97 10.21
C TYR A 104 3.85 7.15 9.70
N ALA A 105 2.52 7.02 9.69
CA ALA A 105 1.60 8.11 9.35
C ALA A 105 1.80 9.35 10.23
N ASP A 106 1.95 9.16 11.55
CA ASP A 106 2.23 10.25 12.48
C ASP A 106 3.59 10.90 12.21
N THR A 107 4.60 10.13 11.77
CA THR A 107 5.94 10.68 11.44
C THR A 107 5.96 11.50 10.14
N VAL A 108 5.21 11.09 9.12
CA VAL A 108 5.14 11.83 7.84
C VAL A 108 4.09 12.95 7.86
N GLY A 109 3.20 12.92 8.86
CA GLY A 109 2.10 13.85 9.04
C GLY A 109 0.81 13.39 8.34
N LEU A 110 -0.29 13.31 9.08
CA LEU A 110 -1.58 12.87 8.56
C LEU A 110 -2.11 13.75 7.43
N LYS A 111 -1.80 15.05 7.45
CA LYS A 111 -2.15 15.97 6.36
C LYS A 111 -1.51 15.53 5.04
N SER A 112 -0.24 15.13 5.08
CA SER A 112 0.49 14.65 3.90
C SER A 112 -0.16 13.39 3.32
N VAL A 113 -0.55 12.45 4.18
CA VAL A 113 -1.26 11.23 3.79
C VAL A 113 -2.60 11.57 3.14
N ARG A 114 -3.41 12.39 3.80
CA ARG A 114 -4.74 12.83 3.35
C ARG A 114 -4.70 13.57 2.01
N ASP A 115 -3.78 14.52 1.87
CA ASP A 115 -3.61 15.29 0.64
C ASP A 115 -3.13 14.40 -0.53
N ALA A 116 -2.25 13.44 -0.25
CA ALA A 116 -1.81 12.47 -1.25
C ALA A 116 -2.94 11.50 -1.65
N MET A 117 -3.81 11.09 -0.72
CA MET A 117 -5.02 10.33 -1.05
C MET A 117 -5.89 11.08 -2.06
N TYR A 118 -6.14 12.38 -1.84
CA TYR A 118 -6.86 13.20 -2.82
C TYR A 118 -6.13 13.33 -4.16
N LYS A 119 -4.81 13.54 -4.14
CA LYS A 119 -3.98 13.59 -5.36
C LYS A 119 -4.14 12.34 -6.21
N TYR A 120 -4.11 11.15 -5.58
CA TYR A 120 -4.25 9.89 -6.29
C TYR A 120 -5.70 9.56 -6.65
N ARG A 121 -6.67 10.07 -5.89
CA ARG A 121 -8.10 10.01 -6.21
C ARG A 121 -8.40 10.72 -7.53
N GLU A 122 -7.87 11.93 -7.71
CA GLU A 122 -8.02 12.68 -8.96
C GLU A 122 -7.44 11.90 -10.15
N ARG A 123 -6.32 11.19 -9.95
CA ARG A 123 -5.62 10.46 -11.02
C ARG A 123 -6.23 9.09 -11.33
N TYR A 124 -6.74 8.38 -10.32
CA TYR A 124 -7.09 6.96 -10.42
C TYR A 124 -8.52 6.63 -9.99
N GLY A 125 -9.30 7.61 -9.54
CA GLY A 125 -10.67 7.45 -9.07
C GLY A 125 -10.77 7.03 -7.61
N ASP A 126 -11.99 6.71 -7.17
CA ASP A 126 -12.31 6.66 -5.73
C ASP A 126 -12.05 5.33 -5.04
N LEU A 127 -11.82 4.25 -5.81
CA LEU A 127 -11.87 2.88 -5.30
C LEU A 127 -10.94 2.63 -4.10
N TYR A 128 -9.72 3.17 -4.14
CA TYR A 128 -8.72 3.00 -3.06
C TYR A 128 -8.27 4.33 -2.44
N TRP A 129 -8.76 5.45 -2.98
CA TRP A 129 -8.21 6.78 -2.72
C TRP A 129 -9.20 7.70 -2.01
N SER A 130 -10.21 7.11 -1.37
CA SER A 130 -11.18 7.80 -0.53
C SER A 130 -10.64 7.86 0.90
N PRO A 131 -10.30 9.05 1.44
CA PRO A 131 -9.86 9.17 2.83
C PRO A 131 -10.93 8.69 3.81
N ALA A 132 -10.52 7.98 4.86
CA ALA A 132 -11.37 7.60 5.98
C ALA A 132 -11.87 8.84 6.74
N SER A 133 -13.07 8.78 7.32
CA SER A 133 -13.62 9.90 8.10
C SER A 133 -12.71 10.22 9.28
N LEU A 134 -12.21 9.19 9.97
CA LEU A 134 -11.26 9.37 11.06
C LEU A 134 -10.00 10.14 10.63
N LEU A 135 -9.47 9.85 9.43
CA LEU A 135 -8.28 10.56 8.93
C LEU A 135 -8.60 12.03 8.68
N GLU A 136 -9.76 12.36 8.12
CA GLU A 136 -10.21 13.74 7.91
C GLU A 136 -10.41 14.50 9.22
N ASP A 137 -11.04 13.86 10.21
CA ASP A 137 -11.30 14.44 11.52
C ASP A 137 -10.00 14.76 12.26
N LEU A 138 -9.04 13.84 12.23
CA LEU A 138 -7.74 14.05 12.87
C LEU A 138 -6.94 15.17 12.20
N VAL A 139 -6.93 15.21 10.87
CA VAL A 139 -6.27 16.31 10.14
C VAL A 139 -6.95 17.65 10.44
N SER A 140 -8.28 17.69 10.51
CA SER A 140 -9.04 18.90 10.83
C SER A 140 -8.81 19.37 12.27
N ALA A 141 -8.64 18.43 13.20
CA ALA A 141 -8.34 18.71 14.60
C ALA A 141 -6.85 18.98 14.88
N GLY A 142 -5.97 18.80 13.87
CA GLY A 142 -4.52 18.91 14.04
C GLY A 142 -3.95 17.86 14.99
N LYS A 143 -4.55 16.66 15.03
CA LYS A 143 -4.18 15.54 15.91
C LYS A 143 -3.54 14.39 15.14
N THR A 144 -2.78 13.58 15.86
CA THR A 144 -2.16 12.33 15.42
C THR A 144 -3.00 11.11 15.80
N PHE A 145 -2.68 9.92 15.26
CA PHE A 145 -3.29 8.67 15.71
C PHE A 145 -2.91 8.34 17.17
N ASP A 146 -1.67 8.63 17.58
CA ASP A 146 -1.25 8.47 18.98
C ASP A 146 -2.07 9.34 19.95
N GLU A 147 -2.29 10.62 19.62
CA GLU A 147 -3.13 11.51 20.44
C GLU A 147 -4.59 11.07 20.45
N TRP A 148 -5.11 10.61 19.31
CA TRP A 148 -6.45 10.02 19.23
C TRP A 148 -6.59 8.85 20.19
N SER A 149 -5.63 7.93 20.18
CA SER A 149 -5.63 6.73 21.03
C SER A 149 -5.59 7.06 22.52
N LYS A 150 -4.96 8.17 22.91
CA LYS A 150 -4.88 8.63 24.31
C LYS A 150 -6.15 9.35 24.78
N SER A 151 -6.99 9.79 23.85
CA SER A 151 -8.22 10.54 24.11
C SER A 151 -9.49 9.67 24.19
N ARG A 152 -9.35 8.36 23.96
CA ARG A 152 -10.44 7.38 24.04
C ARG A 152 -10.46 6.65 25.37
#